data_AF-A0AAU7C5P6-F1
#
_entry.id   AF-A0AAU7C5P6-F1
#
_cell.length_a   1.000
_cell.length_b   1.000
_cell.length_c   1.000
_cell.angle_alpha   90.00
_cell.angle_beta   90.00
_cell.angle_gamma   90.00
#
_symmetry.space_group_name_H-M   'P 1'
#
loop_
_entity.id
_entity.type
_entity.pdbx_description
1 polymer ?
#
loop_
_entity_poly.entity_id
_entity_poly.type
_entity_poly.pdbx_seq_one_letter_code
_entity_poly.pdbx_strand_id
1 'polypeptide(L)' 'MTTWQDIKPTLKLDPAEQANIEKLAELSALRISNNISQTVLARQIGVSQAVLNSWENLDETPIPESLAWYEQGLRLLLN' A
#
# COMPACT_ATOMS: atom_id res chain seq x y z
N MET A 1 16.84 16.00 -19.64
CA MET A 1 16.73 15.55 -18.24
C MET A 1 16.16 14.16 -18.26
N THR A 2 16.77 13.22 -17.56
CA THR A 2 16.24 11.87 -17.42
C THR A 2 15.00 11.91 -16.52
N THR A 3 13.89 11.33 -16.97
CA THR A 3 12.63 11.24 -16.24
C THR A 3 12.50 9.91 -15.52
N TRP A 4 11.51 9.80 -14.62
CA TRP A 4 11.16 8.53 -14.00
C TRP A 4 10.81 7.44 -15.03
N GLN A 5 10.15 7.81 -16.13
CA GLN A 5 9.80 6.86 -17.19
C GLN A 5 11.04 6.33 -17.93
N ASP A 6 12.12 7.11 -17.98
CA ASP A 6 13.38 6.68 -18.58
C ASP A 6 14.19 5.74 -17.65
N ILE A 7 14.03 5.88 -16.32
CA ILE A 7 14.77 5.11 -15.32
C ILE A 7 14.05 3.80 -15.00
N LYS A 8 12.72 3.81 -14.90
CA LYS A 8 11.89 2.65 -14.50
C LYS A 8 12.24 1.35 -15.23
N PRO A 9 12.45 1.31 -16.56
CA PRO A 9 12.76 0.06 -17.29
C PRO A 9 14.15 -0.52 -16.97
N THR A 10 15.06 0.30 -16.42
CA THR A 10 16.43 -0.13 -16.09
C THR A 10 16.51 -0.85 -14.74
N LEU A 11 15.50 -0.66 -13.89
CA LEU A 11 15.37 -1.35 -12.62
C LEU A 11 14.86 -2.77 -12.89
N LYS A 12 15.67 -3.78 -12.59
CA LYS A 12 15.24 -5.19 -12.61
C LYS A 12 14.40 -5.50 -11.37
N LEU A 13 13.19 -4.97 -11.33
CA LEU A 13 12.21 -5.31 -10.31
C LEU A 13 11.49 -6.59 -10.72
N ASP A 14 11.17 -7.45 -9.76
CA ASP A 14 10.23 -8.54 -10.00
C ASP A 14 8.87 -7.92 -10.40
N PRO A 15 8.30 -8.26 -11.57
CA PRO A 15 7.01 -7.73 -11.99
C PRO A 15 5.88 -7.90 -10.95
N ALA A 16 5.92 -8.99 -10.16
CA ALA A 16 4.95 -9.23 -9.11
C ALA A 16 5.13 -8.26 -7.93
N GLU A 17 6.37 -8.03 -7.52
CA GLU A 17 6.70 -7.04 -6.48
C GLU A 17 6.32 -5.63 -6.93
N GLN A 18 6.62 -5.27 -8.18
CA GLN A 18 6.24 -3.98 -8.74
C GLN A 18 4.72 -3.78 -8.71
N ALA A 19 3.93 -4.80 -9.12
CA ALA A 19 2.48 -4.74 -9.08
C ALA A 19 1.93 -4.56 -7.66
N ASN A 20 2.54 -5.23 -6.67
CA ASN A 20 2.14 -5.10 -5.26
C ASN A 20 2.42 -3.69 -4.72
N ILE A 21 3.56 -3.09 -5.08
CA ILE A 21 3.91 -1.72 -4.70
C ILE A 21 2.94 -0.71 -5.33
N GLU A 22 2.64 -0.87 -6.63
CA GLU A 22 1.68 -0.01 -7.34
C GLU A 22 0.29 -0.10 -6.71
N LYS A 23 -0.19 -1.31 -6.39
CA LYS A 23 -1.48 -1.52 -5.71
C LYS A 23 -1.50 -0.92 -4.30
N LEU A 24 -0.43 -1.06 -3.53
CA LEU A 24 -0.33 -0.43 -2.21
C LEU A 24 -0.45 1.10 -2.34
N ALA A 25 0.26 1.71 -3.28
CA ALA A 25 0.23 3.15 -3.50
C ALA A 25 -1.18 3.66 -3.80
N GLU A 26 -1.94 2.94 -4.64
CA GLU A 26 -3.34 3.24 -4.92
C GLU A 26 -4.23 3.17 -3.66
N LEU A 27 -4.08 2.11 -2.87
CA LEU A 27 -4.85 1.93 -1.63
C LEU A 27 -4.49 2.98 -0.56
N SER A 28 -3.22 3.34 -0.42
CA SER A 28 -2.77 4.40 0.47
C SER A 28 -3.28 5.77 0.03
N ALA A 29 -3.27 6.07 -1.28
CA ALA A 29 -3.87 7.28 -1.81
C ALA A 29 -5.38 7.35 -1.51
N LEU A 30 -6.11 6.24 -1.68
CA LEU A 30 -7.54 6.15 -1.36
C LEU A 30 -7.81 6.34 0.15
N ARG A 31 -6.97 5.77 1.02
CA ARG A 31 -7.06 5.96 2.47
C ARG A 31 -6.92 7.44 2.83
N ILE A 32 -5.88 8.08 2.30
CA ILE A 32 -5.53 9.48 2.59
C ILE A 32 -6.62 10.42 2.08
N SER A 33 -7.11 10.21 0.85
CA SER A 33 -8.16 11.07 0.26
C SER A 33 -9.48 11.04 1.02
N ASN A 34 -9.74 9.96 1.77
CA ASN A 34 -10.91 9.82 2.64
C ASN A 34 -10.63 10.14 4.12
N ASN A 35 -9.48 10.73 4.45
CA ASN A 35 -9.07 11.08 5.82
C ASN A 35 -9.09 9.89 6.81
N ILE A 36 -8.93 8.66 6.32
CA ILE A 36 -8.86 7.48 7.17
C ILE A 36 -7.46 7.44 7.78
N SER A 37 -7.32 7.52 9.11
CA SER A 37 -6.01 7.40 9.74
C SER A 37 -5.45 5.98 9.68
N GLN A 38 -4.12 5.84 9.71
CA GLN A 38 -3.47 4.52 9.80
C GLN A 38 -3.98 3.72 10.99
N THR A 39 -4.15 4.33 12.17
CA THR A 39 -4.66 3.69 13.38
C THR A 39 -6.08 3.13 13.19
N VAL A 40 -6.94 3.83 12.46
CA VAL A 40 -8.30 3.39 12.17
C VAL A 40 -8.30 2.17 11.25
N LEU A 41 -7.55 2.22 10.15
CA LEU A 41 -7.46 1.10 9.24
C LEU A 41 -6.81 -0.12 9.89
N ALA A 42 -5.72 0.08 10.63
CA ALA A 42 -5.02 -1.00 11.34
C ALA A 42 -5.96 -1.72 12.32
N ARG A 43 -6.75 -0.96 13.10
CA ARG A 43 -7.79 -1.52 13.97
C ARG A 43 -8.84 -2.30 13.18
N GLN A 44 -9.28 -1.77 12.04
CA GLN A 44 -10.31 -2.41 11.20
C GLN A 44 -9.88 -3.79 10.68
N ILE A 45 -8.59 -3.96 10.39
CA ILE A 45 -8.03 -5.20 9.83
C ILE A 45 -7.31 -6.06 10.87
N GLY A 46 -7.32 -5.67 12.15
CA GLY A 46 -6.76 -6.44 13.25
C GLY A 46 -5.23 -6.44 13.35
N VAL A 47 -4.54 -5.42 12.82
CA VAL A 47 -3.08 -5.26 12.93
C VAL A 47 -2.69 -4.05 13.78
N SER A 48 -1.42 -3.94 14.14
CA SER A 48 -0.90 -2.74 14.81
C SER A 48 -0.71 -1.58 13.83
N GLN A 49 -0.77 -0.34 14.31
CA GLN A 49 -0.46 0.83 13.47
C GLN A 49 0.99 0.80 12.96
N ALA A 50 1.92 0.20 13.71
CA ALA A 50 3.31 0.04 13.28
C ALA A 50 3.43 -0.88 12.05
N VAL A 51 2.65 -1.96 11.99
CA VAL A 51 2.61 -2.86 10.82
C VAL A 51 2.09 -2.11 9.59
N LEU A 52 0.99 -1.36 9.74
CA LEU A 52 0.46 -0.58 8.63
C LEU A 52 1.45 0.49 8.14
N ASN A 53 2.16 1.14 9.08
CA ASN A 53 3.22 2.09 8.76
C ASN A 53 4.39 1.42 8.02
N SER A 54 4.78 0.22 8.42
CA SER A 54 5.83 -0.57 7.75
C SER A 54 5.48 -0.87 6.30
N TRP A 55 4.22 -1.24 6.03
CA TRP A 55 3.74 -1.45 4.68
C TRP A 55 3.78 -0.15 3.87
N GLU A 56 3.20 0.94 4.39
CA GLU A 56 3.11 2.21 3.66
C GLU A 56 4.46 2.89 3.37
N ASN A 57 5.48 2.65 4.21
CA ASN A 57 6.84 3.14 3.99
C ASN A 57 7.70 2.20 3.14
N LEU A 58 7.16 1.03 2.74
CA LEU A 58 7.91 -0.03 2.05
C LEU A 58 9.14 -0.51 2.86
N ASP A 59 9.06 -0.47 4.20
CA ASP A 59 10.05 -1.11 5.08
C ASP A 59 10.01 -2.64 4.90
N GLU A 60 8.82 -3.16 4.53
CA GLU A 60 8.60 -4.52 4.07
C GLU A 60 7.83 -4.48 2.75
N THR A 61 8.26 -5.27 1.75
CA THR A 61 7.51 -5.43 0.51
C THR A 61 6.14 -6.05 0.82
N PRO A 62 5.02 -5.39 0.47
CA PRO A 62 3.70 -5.93 0.73
C PRO A 62 3.46 -7.22 -0.05
N ILE A 63 2.95 -8.24 0.64
CA ILE A 63 2.51 -9.49 0.02
C ILE A 63 1.02 -9.39 -0.37
N PRO A 64 0.54 -10.23 -1.31
CA PRO A 64 -0.86 -10.17 -1.77
C PRO A 64 -1.90 -10.25 -0.65
N GLU A 65 -1.62 -11.02 0.40
CA GLU A 65 -2.53 -11.16 1.55
C GLU A 65 -2.66 -9.87 2.37
N SER A 66 -1.55 -9.15 2.61
CA SER A 66 -1.56 -7.84 3.27
C SER A 66 -2.35 -6.80 2.48
N LEU A 67 -2.22 -6.81 1.14
CA LEU A 67 -2.99 -5.94 0.25
C LEU A 67 -4.49 -6.25 0.30
N ALA A 68 -4.86 -7.53 0.35
CA ALA A 68 -6.24 -7.96 0.45
C ALA A 68 -6.89 -7.51 1.77
N TRP A 69 -6.17 -7.63 2.90
CA TRP A 69 -6.64 -7.10 4.18
C TRP A 69 -6.80 -5.59 4.15
N TYR A 70 -5.81 -4.86 3.62
CA TYR A 70 -5.86 -3.42 3.47
C TYR A 70 -7.10 -2.97 2.67
N GLU A 71 -7.31 -3.56 1.49
CA GLU A 71 -8.44 -3.26 0.61
C GLU A 71 -9.79 -3.59 1.27
N GLN A 72 -9.89 -4.73 1.97
CA GLN A 72 -11.07 -5.09 2.74
C GLN A 72 -11.36 -4.07 3.85
N GLY A 73 -10.33 -3.66 4.59
CA GLY A 73 -10.46 -2.66 5.66
C GLY A 73 -10.98 -1.33 5.14
N LEU A 74 -10.43 -0.85 4.01
CA LEU A 74 -10.95 0.35 3.35
C LEU A 74 -12.40 0.19 2.92
N ARG A 75 -12.76 -0.94 2.29
CA ARG A 75 -14.14 -1.18 1.87
C ARG A 75 -15.12 -1.13 3.05
N LEU A 76 -14.72 -1.61 4.22
CA LEU A 76 -15.56 -1.57 5.42
C LEU A 76 -15.69 -0.17 6.03
N LEU A 77 -14.72 0.72 5.82
CA LEU A 77 -14.72 2.10 6.33
C LEU A 77 -15.38 3.11 5.39
N LEU A 78 -15.46 2.77 4.09
CA LEU A 78 -16.04 3.62 3.05
C LEU A 78 -17.52 3.31 2.75
N ASN A 79 -18.03 2.19 3.27
CA ASN A 79 -19.44 1.81 3.21
C ASN A 79 -20.22 2.42 4.39
#